data_AF-A0A1D9BES9-F1
#
_entry.id   AF-A0A1D9BES9-F1
#
_cell.length_a   1.000
_cell.length_b   1.000
_cell.length_c   1.000
_cell.angle_alpha   90.00
_cell.angle_beta   90.00
_cell.angle_gamma   90.00
#
_symmetry.space_group_name_H-M   'P 1'
#
loop_
_entity.id
_entity.type
_entity.pdbx_description
1 polymer ?
#
loop_
_entity_poly.entity_id
_entity_poly.type
_entity_poly.pdbx_seq_one_letter_code
_entity_poly.pdbx_strand_id
1 'polypeptide(L)'
;MKLWSDSFHDGAPIPGEFAFAVPDATRHLTLSANRNPHLAWRNVPLDTRSFALIVHDPDAPSSGDDVNRSGREVAASLARTEFVHWVLVDMPAKTSEIAAGSQADGVVAHGKPATAPLGRHGVNDYSGWFAGDSAMAGQYHGYDGPCPPWNDALAHRYVFTLYALDIDRIAVDGDFTAADVRKAMAGHVLAKAALTGTYTLNPALRTMDGHGEFQQVSCEALDYLEIACMGRYKLHLELVGGESTTGLAQDIRDHGHAEYLVLGTHDGEVEVRFDRIRALTPLTPGARFGHVALR
;
A
#
# COMPACT_ATOMS: atom_id res chain seq x y z
N MET A 1 16.75 9.49 11.98
CA MET A 1 16.37 8.34 11.14
C MET A 1 15.22 8.71 10.23
N LYS A 2 15.20 8.21 9.00
CA LYS A 2 14.08 8.33 8.04
C LYS A 2 13.75 6.94 7.50
N LEU A 3 12.47 6.65 7.31
CA LEU A 3 11.92 5.43 6.71
C LEU A 3 11.09 5.82 5.49
N TRP A 4 11.19 5.07 4.39
CA TRP A 4 10.36 5.23 3.19
C TRP A 4 10.12 3.88 2.51
N SER A 5 9.25 3.89 1.50
CA SER A 5 8.99 2.77 0.61
C SER A 5 9.00 3.25 -0.85
N ASP A 6 9.36 2.37 -1.76
CA ASP A 6 9.24 2.58 -3.21
C ASP A 6 7.96 1.88 -3.72
N SER A 7 7.26 1.17 -2.83
CA SER A 7 5.98 0.51 -3.10
C SER A 7 4.78 1.44 -2.90
N PHE A 8 4.86 2.39 -1.96
CA PHE A 8 3.84 3.40 -1.71
C PHE A 8 4.40 4.59 -0.90
N HIS A 9 3.73 5.74 -0.97
CA HIS A 9 4.08 6.95 -0.22
C HIS A 9 3.38 7.01 1.15
N ASP A 10 3.92 7.79 2.08
CA ASP A 10 3.28 8.00 3.39
C ASP A 10 1.88 8.61 3.22
N GLY A 11 0.88 7.99 3.87
CA GLY A 11 -0.54 8.29 3.78
C GLY A 11 -1.24 7.74 2.53
N ALA A 12 -0.52 7.19 1.55
CA ALA A 12 -1.11 6.70 0.31
C ALA A 12 -1.73 5.30 0.46
N PRO A 13 -2.66 4.92 -0.43
CA PRO A 13 -3.17 3.56 -0.50
C PRO A 13 -2.04 2.53 -0.74
N ILE A 14 -2.09 1.42 -0.01
CA ILE A 14 -1.18 0.28 -0.20
C ILE A 14 -1.65 -0.49 -1.45
N PRO A 15 -0.77 -0.72 -2.44
CA PRO A 15 -1.13 -1.52 -3.61
C PRO A 15 -1.58 -2.93 -3.23
N GLY A 16 -2.58 -3.44 -3.96
CA GLY A 16 -3.21 -4.71 -3.67
C GLY A 16 -2.27 -5.91 -3.60
N GLU A 17 -1.14 -5.90 -4.31
CA GLU A 17 -0.14 -6.99 -4.23
C GLU A 17 0.51 -7.12 -2.84
N PHE A 18 0.47 -6.06 -2.04
CA PHE A 18 0.97 -6.07 -0.66
C PHE A 18 -0.14 -6.32 0.37
N ALA A 19 -1.41 -6.42 -0.04
CA ALA A 19 -2.54 -6.74 0.82
C ALA A 19 -2.69 -8.25 0.99
N PHE A 20 -3.30 -8.72 2.07
CA PHE A 20 -3.65 -10.15 2.19
C PHE A 20 -4.78 -10.52 1.23
N ALA A 21 -5.73 -9.60 1.01
CA ALA A 21 -6.81 -9.76 0.06
C ALA A 21 -7.05 -8.49 -0.76
N VAL A 22 -7.53 -8.67 -1.99
CA VAL A 22 -7.96 -7.61 -2.91
C VAL A 22 -9.46 -7.69 -3.16
N PRO A 23 -10.11 -6.61 -3.59
CA PRO A 23 -11.54 -6.61 -3.87
C PRO A 23 -11.93 -7.63 -4.96
N ASP A 24 -13.07 -8.30 -4.75
CA ASP A 24 -13.70 -9.18 -5.74
C ASP A 24 -15.18 -8.79 -5.89
N ALA A 25 -15.65 -8.59 -7.11
CA ALA A 25 -17.01 -8.12 -7.36
C ALA A 25 -18.10 -9.11 -6.92
N THR A 26 -17.78 -10.40 -6.83
CA THR A 26 -18.74 -11.47 -6.56
C THR A 26 -18.65 -11.97 -5.11
N ARG A 27 -17.43 -12.05 -4.58
CA ARG A 27 -17.12 -12.59 -3.26
C ARG A 27 -16.79 -11.51 -2.23
N HIS A 28 -16.89 -10.24 -2.61
CA HIS A 28 -16.40 -9.06 -1.90
C HIS A 28 -14.86 -8.96 -1.85
N LEU A 29 -14.16 -10.07 -1.66
CA LEU A 29 -12.69 -10.14 -1.68
C LEU A 29 -12.18 -11.47 -2.23
N THR A 30 -10.91 -11.48 -2.66
CA THR A 30 -10.13 -12.68 -2.99
C THR A 30 -8.70 -12.52 -2.48
N LEU A 31 -7.99 -13.62 -2.21
CA LEU A 31 -6.60 -13.58 -1.77
C LEU A 31 -5.71 -12.91 -2.83
N SER A 32 -4.68 -12.20 -2.36
CA SER A 32 -3.70 -11.52 -3.20
C SER A 32 -2.30 -12.20 -3.14
N ALA A 33 -1.30 -11.61 -3.81
CA ALA A 33 0.10 -11.98 -3.66
C ALA A 33 0.64 -11.79 -2.23
N ASN A 34 0.04 -10.95 -1.38
CA ASN A 34 0.40 -10.78 0.04
C ASN A 34 1.91 -10.60 0.26
N ARG A 35 2.52 -9.78 -0.59
CA ARG A 35 3.95 -9.47 -0.52
C ARG A 35 4.21 -8.46 0.58
N ASN A 36 5.33 -8.54 1.29
CA ASN A 36 5.74 -7.37 2.07
C ASN A 36 6.10 -6.22 1.12
N PRO A 37 5.75 -4.96 1.42
CA PRO A 37 6.21 -3.82 0.64
C PRO A 37 7.72 -3.61 0.79
N HIS A 38 8.32 -2.89 -0.16
CA HIS A 38 9.69 -2.38 0.00
C HIS A 38 9.74 -1.46 1.22
N LEU A 39 10.81 -1.52 2.00
CA LEU A 39 11.07 -0.58 3.08
C LEU A 39 12.56 -0.26 3.10
N ALA A 40 12.92 1.01 3.10
CA ALA A 40 14.31 1.43 3.22
C ALA A 40 14.46 2.59 4.21
N TRP A 41 15.64 2.68 4.83
CA TRP A 41 15.90 3.68 5.86
C TRP A 41 17.33 4.20 5.84
N ARG A 42 17.50 5.41 6.38
CA ARG A 42 18.80 6.09 6.47
C ARG A 42 18.87 7.02 7.69
N ASN A 43 20.04 7.62 7.90
CA ASN A 43 20.32 8.51 9.04
C ASN A 43 20.06 7.81 10.38
N VAL A 44 20.58 6.59 10.51
CA VAL A 44 20.50 5.72 11.68
C VAL A 44 21.49 6.22 12.76
N PRO A 45 21.13 6.20 14.06
CA PRO A 45 22.07 6.54 15.13
C PRO A 45 23.34 5.66 15.10
N LEU A 46 24.50 6.25 15.41
CA LEU A 46 25.80 5.57 15.33
C LEU A 46 25.88 4.29 16.20
N ASP A 47 25.24 4.31 17.37
CA ASP A 47 25.28 3.18 18.32
C ASP A 47 24.26 2.08 18.01
N THR A 48 23.62 2.11 16.84
CA THR A 48 22.62 1.11 16.44
C THR A 48 23.29 -0.23 16.18
N ARG A 49 22.77 -1.27 16.85
CA ARG A 49 23.27 -2.65 16.81
C ARG A 49 22.29 -3.62 16.16
N SER A 50 21.00 -3.34 16.24
CA SER A 50 19.97 -4.05 15.50
C SER A 50 18.77 -3.15 15.17
N PHE A 51 17.88 -3.66 14.32
CA PHE A 51 16.57 -3.07 14.11
C PHE A 51 15.44 -4.04 14.46
N ALA A 52 14.31 -3.45 14.82
CA ALA A 52 13.01 -4.12 14.88
C ALA A 52 11.98 -3.38 14.03
N LEU A 53 11.06 -4.12 13.42
CA LEU A 53 9.94 -3.61 12.65
C LEU A 53 8.65 -4.19 13.24
N ILE A 54 7.69 -3.31 13.53
CA ILE A 54 6.32 -3.68 13.90
C ILE A 54 5.37 -2.99 12.95
N VAL A 55 4.49 -3.75 12.31
CA VAL A 55 3.40 -3.24 11.47
C VAL A 55 2.09 -3.55 12.18
N HIS A 56 1.28 -2.53 12.40
CA HIS A 56 -0.03 -2.66 13.02
C HIS A 56 -1.07 -1.78 12.36
N ASP A 57 -2.32 -2.23 12.44
CA ASP A 57 -3.53 -1.52 12.08
C ASP A 57 -4.21 -1.04 13.37
N PRO A 58 -4.30 0.28 13.64
CA PRO A 58 -4.98 0.81 14.81
C PRO A 58 -6.50 0.95 14.63
N ASP A 59 -7.01 0.65 13.43
CA ASP A 59 -8.39 0.91 13.00
C ASP A 59 -9.23 -0.38 12.93
N ALA A 60 -8.68 -1.52 13.36
CA ALA A 60 -9.41 -2.78 13.39
C ALA A 60 -10.64 -2.69 14.32
N PRO A 61 -11.82 -3.19 13.91
CA PRO A 61 -13.02 -3.19 14.74
C PRO A 61 -12.82 -3.93 16.06
N SER A 62 -13.21 -3.32 17.19
CA SER A 62 -13.13 -4.00 18.50
C SER A 62 -14.20 -5.09 18.69
N SER A 63 -15.18 -5.19 17.78
CA SER A 63 -16.20 -6.24 17.75
C SER A 63 -16.39 -6.76 16.32
N GLY A 64 -16.56 -8.08 16.20
CA GLY A 64 -16.83 -8.78 14.95
C GLY A 64 -18.30 -8.88 14.55
N ASP A 65 -19.24 -8.34 15.33
CA ASP A 65 -20.69 -8.58 15.16
C ASP A 65 -21.23 -8.19 13.76
N ASP A 66 -20.66 -7.15 13.17
CA ASP A 66 -21.04 -6.60 11.87
C ASP A 66 -20.00 -6.85 10.77
N VAL A 67 -18.83 -7.39 11.11
CA VAL A 67 -17.72 -7.58 10.19
C VAL A 67 -18.10 -8.57 9.09
N ASN A 68 -17.92 -8.15 7.83
CA ASN A 68 -18.11 -8.97 6.63
C ASN A 68 -19.52 -9.56 6.48
N ARG A 69 -20.57 -8.80 6.81
CA ARG A 69 -21.97 -9.23 6.74
C ARG A 69 -22.79 -8.42 5.73
N SER A 70 -23.44 -9.10 4.79
CA SER A 70 -24.32 -8.48 3.80
C SER A 70 -25.48 -7.73 4.46
N GLY A 71 -25.70 -6.48 4.04
CA GLY A 71 -26.72 -5.61 4.61
C GLY A 71 -26.36 -4.98 5.96
N ARG A 72 -25.12 -5.15 6.43
CA ARG A 72 -24.58 -4.51 7.64
C ARG A 72 -23.39 -3.64 7.26
N GLU A 73 -23.13 -2.63 8.06
CA GLU A 73 -21.96 -1.75 7.97
C GLU A 73 -21.24 -1.79 9.31
N VAL A 74 -19.91 -1.88 9.28
CA VAL A 74 -19.12 -1.63 10.50
C VAL A 74 -19.01 -0.12 10.66
N ALA A 75 -19.74 0.40 11.64
CA ALA A 75 -19.88 1.84 11.83
C ALA A 75 -18.53 2.53 12.10
N ALA A 76 -18.35 3.72 11.53
CA ALA A 76 -17.19 4.57 11.79
C ALA A 76 -17.01 4.89 13.28
N SER A 77 -18.11 4.95 14.04
CA SER A 77 -18.11 5.21 15.49
C SER A 77 -17.82 3.98 16.36
N LEU A 78 -17.73 2.78 15.78
CA LEU A 78 -17.36 1.59 16.53
C LEU A 78 -15.94 1.78 17.11
N ALA A 79 -15.74 1.38 18.35
CA ALA A 79 -14.43 1.42 18.98
C ALA A 79 -13.44 0.57 18.17
N ARG A 80 -12.21 1.07 18.04
CA ARG A 80 -11.13 0.43 17.29
C ARG A 80 -10.09 -0.17 18.23
N THR A 81 -9.37 -1.18 17.76
CA THR A 81 -8.30 -1.88 18.48
C THR A 81 -7.10 -2.09 17.57
N GLU A 82 -5.93 -2.34 18.16
CA GLU A 82 -4.73 -2.73 17.41
C GLU A 82 -4.92 -4.14 16.82
N PHE A 83 -4.47 -4.31 15.58
CA PHE A 83 -4.26 -5.61 14.92
C PHE A 83 -2.84 -5.64 14.33
N VAL A 84 -2.01 -6.57 14.78
CA VAL A 84 -0.60 -6.69 14.38
C VAL A 84 -0.49 -7.50 13.10
N HIS A 85 0.11 -6.91 12.07
CA HIS A 85 0.30 -7.49 10.74
C HIS A 85 1.70 -8.07 10.53
N TRP A 86 2.71 -7.56 11.25
CA TRP A 86 4.08 -8.03 11.11
C TRP A 86 4.94 -7.68 12.32
N VAL A 87 5.71 -8.65 12.80
CA VAL A 87 6.77 -8.48 13.78
C VAL A 87 8.07 -9.06 13.23
N LEU A 88 9.11 -8.23 13.13
CA LEU A 88 10.44 -8.65 12.70
C LEU A 88 11.50 -8.04 13.63
N VAL A 89 12.34 -8.87 14.22
CA VAL A 89 13.35 -8.44 15.20
C VAL A 89 14.75 -8.90 14.80
N ASP A 90 15.76 -8.33 15.45
CA ASP A 90 17.17 -8.69 15.31
C ASP A 90 17.71 -8.58 13.88
N MET A 91 17.20 -7.61 13.12
CA MET A 91 17.79 -7.27 11.82
C MET A 91 19.19 -6.67 12.08
N PRO A 92 20.26 -7.12 11.40
CA PRO A 92 21.61 -6.60 11.63
C PRO A 92 21.71 -5.09 11.44
N ALA A 93 22.56 -4.40 12.20
CA ALA A 93 22.80 -2.95 12.08
C ALA A 93 23.18 -2.46 10.67
N LYS A 94 23.78 -3.33 9.84
CA LYS A 94 24.15 -3.03 8.45
C LYS A 94 22.97 -3.04 7.48
N THR A 95 21.81 -3.55 7.89
CA THR A 95 20.62 -3.57 7.06
C THR A 95 20.08 -2.16 6.89
N SER A 96 19.78 -1.79 5.65
CA SER A 96 19.20 -0.49 5.29
C SER A 96 17.95 -0.61 4.42
N GLU A 97 17.58 -1.84 4.05
CA GLU A 97 16.48 -2.14 3.13
C GLU A 97 15.88 -3.52 3.44
N ILE A 98 14.58 -3.65 3.20
CA ILE A 98 13.84 -4.89 3.01
C ILE A 98 13.19 -4.82 1.62
N ALA A 99 13.63 -5.67 0.69
CA ALA A 99 13.08 -5.71 -0.64
C ALA A 99 11.62 -6.20 -0.64
N ALA A 100 10.82 -5.70 -1.58
CA ALA A 100 9.44 -6.15 -1.76
C ALA A 100 9.36 -7.67 -2.00
N GLY A 101 8.48 -8.35 -1.27
CA GLY A 101 8.31 -9.79 -1.36
C GLY A 101 9.42 -10.65 -0.72
N SER A 102 10.47 -10.04 -0.15
CA SER A 102 11.62 -10.79 0.39
C SER A 102 11.36 -11.50 1.72
N GLN A 103 10.28 -11.16 2.43
CA GLN A 103 9.91 -11.71 3.74
C GLN A 103 8.54 -12.40 3.70
N ALA A 104 7.71 -12.08 2.72
CA ALA A 104 6.45 -12.76 2.43
C ALA A 104 6.16 -12.63 0.94
N ASP A 105 5.74 -13.72 0.28
CA ASP A 105 5.41 -13.78 -1.14
C ASP A 105 4.23 -14.73 -1.36
N GLY A 106 3.15 -14.50 -0.60
CA GLY A 106 1.93 -15.29 -0.70
C GLY A 106 1.14 -15.40 0.60
N VAL A 107 -0.14 -15.74 0.46
CA VAL A 107 -0.95 -16.22 1.57
C VAL A 107 -0.66 -17.70 1.78
N VAL A 108 -0.33 -18.08 3.02
CA VAL A 108 -0.02 -19.47 3.40
C VAL A 108 -1.06 -19.92 4.42
N ALA A 109 -1.85 -20.93 4.07
CA ALA A 109 -2.78 -21.57 5.00
C ALA A 109 -2.02 -22.12 6.21
N HIS A 110 -2.60 -22.01 7.40
CA HIS A 110 -1.96 -22.38 8.68
C HIS A 110 -0.75 -21.52 9.09
N GLY A 111 -0.46 -20.45 8.35
CA GLY A 111 0.58 -19.47 8.67
C GLY A 111 1.97 -19.80 8.12
N LYS A 112 2.81 -18.77 8.04
CA LYS A 112 4.22 -18.89 7.63
C LYS A 112 5.08 -19.33 8.83
N PRO A 113 6.23 -19.99 8.61
CA PRO A 113 7.14 -20.35 9.69
C PRO A 113 7.82 -19.11 10.30
N ALA A 114 8.32 -19.24 11.54
CA ALA A 114 9.08 -18.18 12.23
C ALA A 114 10.42 -17.81 11.56
N THR A 115 10.91 -18.65 10.65
CA THR A 115 12.16 -18.42 9.90
C THR A 115 12.01 -17.21 9.00
N ALA A 116 12.85 -16.19 9.24
CA ALA A 116 12.92 -14.99 8.41
C ALA A 116 14.22 -14.99 7.60
N PRO A 117 14.21 -14.60 6.31
CA PRO A 117 15.45 -14.35 5.58
C PRO A 117 16.29 -13.22 6.21
N LEU A 118 15.65 -12.34 6.98
CA LEU A 118 16.29 -11.28 7.72
C LEU A 118 15.79 -11.27 9.18
N GLY A 119 16.67 -11.54 10.15
CA GLY A 119 16.30 -11.49 11.57
C GLY A 119 15.41 -12.66 12.01
N ARG A 120 14.37 -12.38 12.80
CA ARG A 120 13.39 -13.38 13.30
C ARG A 120 11.97 -12.84 13.23
N HIS A 121 11.04 -13.66 12.76
CA HIS A 121 9.62 -13.32 12.77
C HIS A 121 8.98 -13.63 14.12
N GLY A 122 8.16 -12.70 14.60
CA GLY A 122 7.19 -12.95 15.67
C GLY A 122 5.84 -13.39 15.11
N VAL A 123 4.93 -13.72 16.01
CA VAL A 123 3.54 -14.06 15.71
C VAL A 123 2.72 -12.79 15.47
N ASN A 124 1.89 -12.82 14.43
CA ASN A 124 0.94 -11.77 14.09
C ASN A 124 -0.51 -12.18 14.43
N ASP A 125 -1.44 -11.24 14.39
CA ASP A 125 -2.81 -11.42 14.92
C ASP A 125 -3.72 -12.25 14.00
N TYR A 126 -3.26 -12.61 12.79
CA TYR A 126 -3.98 -13.59 11.95
C TYR A 126 -4.10 -14.96 12.62
N SER A 127 -3.20 -15.30 13.54
CA SER A 127 -3.30 -16.50 14.38
C SER A 127 -4.58 -16.52 15.21
N GLY A 128 -4.95 -15.38 15.78
CA GLY A 128 -6.19 -15.22 16.54
C GLY A 128 -7.41 -15.13 15.61
N TRP A 129 -7.28 -14.38 14.51
CA TRP A 129 -8.35 -14.20 13.52
C TRP A 129 -8.84 -15.52 12.91
N PHE A 130 -7.92 -16.40 12.52
CA PHE A 130 -8.25 -17.67 11.88
C PHE A 130 -8.44 -18.84 12.84
N ALA A 131 -8.38 -18.63 14.16
CA ALA A 131 -8.46 -19.71 15.15
C ALA A 131 -9.72 -20.59 15.03
N GLY A 132 -10.83 -20.01 14.53
CA GLY A 132 -12.10 -20.71 14.31
C GLY A 132 -12.29 -21.30 12.91
N ASP A 133 -11.37 -21.07 11.96
CA ASP A 133 -11.47 -21.55 10.58
C ASP A 133 -10.53 -22.73 10.39
N SER A 134 -11.04 -23.96 10.27
CA SER A 134 -10.19 -25.15 10.15
C SER A 134 -9.28 -25.16 8.91
N ALA A 135 -9.64 -24.44 7.85
CA ALA A 135 -8.82 -24.35 6.64
C ALA A 135 -7.64 -23.39 6.79
N MET A 136 -7.71 -22.47 7.76
CA MET A 136 -6.73 -21.41 7.96
C MET A 136 -6.04 -21.46 9.32
N ALA A 137 -6.66 -22.05 10.34
CA ALA A 137 -6.18 -22.05 11.72
C ALA A 137 -4.72 -22.52 11.81
N GLY A 138 -3.90 -21.74 12.51
CA GLY A 138 -2.47 -21.99 12.65
C GLY A 138 -1.76 -20.80 13.29
N GLN A 139 -0.43 -20.87 13.32
CA GLN A 139 0.42 -19.81 13.85
C GLN A 139 1.00 -19.00 12.70
N TYR A 140 0.55 -17.76 12.58
CA TYR A 140 0.96 -16.85 11.54
C TYR A 140 2.18 -16.05 12.00
N HIS A 141 3.31 -16.31 11.38
CA HIS A 141 4.53 -15.52 11.54
C HIS A 141 4.76 -14.61 10.34
N GLY A 142 5.55 -13.57 10.55
CA GLY A 142 5.98 -12.68 9.48
C GLY A 142 4.87 -11.75 9.01
N TYR A 143 4.97 -11.28 7.76
CA TYR A 143 4.04 -10.32 7.20
C TYR A 143 2.78 -11.01 6.68
N ASP A 144 1.62 -10.57 7.13
CA ASP A 144 0.34 -10.77 6.45
C ASP A 144 -0.33 -9.40 6.33
N GLY A 145 -0.59 -8.97 5.10
CA GLY A 145 -0.93 -7.58 4.77
C GLY A 145 -2.37 -7.19 5.07
N PRO A 146 -2.80 -6.00 4.63
CA PRO A 146 -4.17 -5.51 4.79
C PRO A 146 -5.28 -6.49 4.39
N CYS A 147 -6.29 -6.63 5.24
CA CYS A 147 -7.56 -7.32 4.94
C CYS A 147 -8.71 -6.73 5.77
N PRO A 148 -8.97 -5.41 5.69
CA PRO A 148 -10.01 -4.77 6.47
C PRO A 148 -11.39 -5.30 6.06
N PRO A 149 -12.42 -5.23 6.91
CA PRO A 149 -13.76 -5.68 6.53
C PRO A 149 -14.24 -4.99 5.24
N TRP A 150 -14.83 -5.75 4.32
CA TRP A 150 -15.32 -5.18 3.05
C TRP A 150 -16.53 -4.27 3.23
N ASN A 151 -17.12 -4.25 4.42
CA ASN A 151 -18.21 -3.37 4.82
C ASN A 151 -17.82 -2.38 5.93
N ASP A 152 -16.52 -2.10 6.13
CA ASP A 152 -16.12 -1.05 7.07
C ASP A 152 -16.34 0.34 6.49
N ALA A 153 -16.95 1.23 7.28
CA ALA A 153 -17.15 2.62 6.91
C ALA A 153 -15.85 3.44 6.92
N LEU A 154 -14.73 2.87 7.39
CA LEU A 154 -13.41 3.49 7.40
C LEU A 154 -12.43 2.80 6.45
N ALA A 155 -11.54 3.60 5.86
CA ALA A 155 -10.27 3.08 5.36
C ALA A 155 -9.32 2.91 6.55
N HIS A 156 -8.68 1.74 6.63
CA HIS A 156 -7.76 1.42 7.72
C HIS A 156 -6.38 1.97 7.42
N ARG A 157 -5.63 2.31 8.48
CA ARG A 157 -4.21 2.68 8.41
C ARG A 157 -3.35 1.49 8.78
N TYR A 158 -2.19 1.37 8.15
CA TYR A 158 -1.20 0.34 8.45
C TYR A 158 0.12 1.03 8.73
N VAL A 159 0.51 1.03 10.01
CA VAL A 159 1.64 1.82 10.52
C VAL A 159 2.87 0.93 10.63
N PHE A 160 3.80 1.09 9.70
CA PHE A 160 5.11 0.45 9.68
C PHE A 160 6.06 1.24 10.57
N THR A 161 6.40 0.72 11.75
CA THR A 161 7.33 1.39 12.67
C THR A 161 8.65 0.64 12.76
N LEU A 162 9.72 1.30 12.33
CA LEU A 162 11.10 0.82 12.47
C LEU A 162 11.74 1.41 13.73
N TYR A 163 12.38 0.56 14.51
CA TYR A 163 13.13 0.90 15.73
C TYR A 163 14.61 0.59 15.50
N ALA A 164 15.49 1.55 15.82
CA ALA A 164 16.93 1.34 15.92
C ALA A 164 17.30 1.09 17.39
N LEU A 165 18.01 -0.01 17.67
CA LEU A 165 18.26 -0.50 19.03
C LEU A 165 19.75 -0.54 19.37
N ASP A 166 20.09 -0.33 20.65
CA ASP A 166 21.47 -0.42 21.19
C ASP A 166 21.87 -1.82 21.68
N ILE A 167 21.10 -2.83 21.28
CA ILE A 167 21.31 -4.26 21.56
C ILE A 167 21.38 -5.04 20.25
N ASP A 168 22.17 -6.11 20.22
CA ASP A 168 22.26 -6.99 19.04
C ASP A 168 21.03 -7.89 18.90
N ARG A 169 20.41 -8.25 20.03
CA ARG A 169 19.34 -9.24 20.11
C ARG A 169 18.32 -8.88 21.17
N ILE A 170 17.04 -8.87 20.80
CA ILE A 170 15.92 -8.71 21.73
C ILE A 170 15.71 -10.02 22.51
N ALA A 171 15.57 -9.90 23.83
CA ALA A 171 15.39 -11.02 24.75
C ALA A 171 13.97 -11.64 24.69
N VAL A 172 13.63 -12.20 23.53
CA VAL A 172 12.42 -12.98 23.26
C VAL A 172 12.80 -14.26 22.52
N ASP A 173 12.18 -15.38 22.89
CA ASP A 173 12.44 -16.72 22.34
C ASP A 173 11.12 -17.43 22.02
N GLY A 174 11.17 -18.45 21.15
CA GLY A 174 9.98 -19.17 20.70
C GLY A 174 9.00 -18.28 19.96
N ASP A 175 7.71 -18.46 20.22
CA ASP A 175 6.64 -17.61 19.71
C ASP A 175 6.51 -16.35 20.57
N PHE A 176 6.69 -15.18 19.97
CA PHE A 176 6.61 -13.89 20.65
C PHE A 176 5.74 -12.90 19.87
N THR A 177 5.08 -12.01 20.60
CA THR A 177 4.17 -11.00 20.04
C THR A 177 4.82 -9.63 19.93
N ALA A 178 4.14 -8.69 19.26
CA ALA A 178 4.56 -7.28 19.26
C ALA A 178 4.62 -6.70 20.69
N ALA A 179 3.73 -7.13 21.59
CA ALA A 179 3.73 -6.67 22.98
C ALA A 179 4.98 -7.15 23.74
N ASP A 180 5.38 -8.40 23.55
CA ASP A 180 6.62 -8.95 24.14
C ASP A 180 7.85 -8.20 23.64
N VAL A 181 7.91 -7.93 22.33
CA VAL A 181 8.99 -7.17 21.70
C VAL A 181 9.05 -5.75 22.25
N ARG A 182 7.91 -5.04 22.32
CA ARG A 182 7.85 -3.68 22.87
C ARG A 182 8.33 -3.63 24.31
N LYS A 183 7.98 -4.63 25.12
CA LYS A 183 8.45 -4.76 26.50
C LYS A 183 9.95 -5.04 26.56
N ALA A 184 10.45 -5.97 25.75
CA ALA A 184 11.86 -6.39 25.77
C ALA A 184 12.82 -5.33 25.20
N MET A 185 12.35 -4.48 24.28
CA MET A 185 13.15 -3.38 23.72
C MET A 185 13.04 -2.08 24.53
N ALA A 186 12.22 -2.04 25.58
CA ALA A 186 12.06 -0.85 26.42
C ALA A 186 13.41 -0.47 27.06
N GLY A 187 13.80 0.80 26.92
CA GLY A 187 15.12 1.29 27.37
C GLY A 187 16.25 1.11 26.35
N HIS A 188 16.03 0.39 25.25
CA HIS A 188 17.03 0.11 24.20
C HIS A 188 16.79 0.87 22.89
N VAL A 189 15.71 1.64 22.78
CA VAL A 189 15.35 2.36 21.54
C VAL A 189 16.16 3.66 21.41
N LEU A 190 17.07 3.70 20.43
CA LEU A 190 17.85 4.90 20.09
C LEU A 190 17.08 5.87 19.19
N ALA A 191 16.29 5.34 18.26
CA ALA A 191 15.44 6.12 17.38
C ALA A 191 14.28 5.27 16.84
N LYS A 192 13.21 5.94 16.40
CA LYS A 192 12.12 5.33 15.65
C LYS A 192 11.74 6.17 14.44
N ALA A 193 11.24 5.53 13.39
CA ALA A 193 10.65 6.17 12.23
C ALA A 193 9.41 5.37 11.80
N ALA A 194 8.41 6.05 11.24
CA ALA A 194 7.18 5.42 10.80
C ALA A 194 6.84 5.80 9.36
N LEU A 195 6.18 4.87 8.68
CA LEU A 195 5.54 5.03 7.37
C LEU A 195 4.13 4.45 7.51
N THR A 196 3.11 5.17 7.05
CA THR A 196 1.72 4.73 7.14
C THR A 196 1.14 4.57 5.74
N GLY A 197 0.57 3.41 5.44
CA GLY A 197 -0.26 3.23 4.24
C GLY A 197 -1.74 3.09 4.61
N THR A 198 -2.64 3.30 3.66
CA THR A 198 -4.08 3.10 3.85
C THR A 198 -4.59 1.92 3.02
N TYR A 199 -5.65 1.25 3.47
CA TYR A 199 -6.30 0.22 2.65
C TYR A 199 -7.79 0.12 2.99
N THR A 200 -8.59 -0.23 1.99
CA THR A 200 -10.00 -0.55 2.19
C THR A 200 -10.47 -1.57 1.17
N LEU A 201 -11.31 -2.51 1.62
CA LEU A 201 -12.06 -3.40 0.74
C LEU A 201 -13.48 -2.89 0.46
N ASN A 202 -13.90 -1.79 1.12
CA ASN A 202 -15.22 -1.21 0.92
C ASN A 202 -15.30 -0.47 -0.43
N PRO A 203 -16.13 -0.93 -1.38
CA PRO A 203 -16.24 -0.30 -2.69
C PRO A 203 -16.72 1.15 -2.61
N ALA A 204 -17.51 1.54 -1.61
CA ALA A 204 -18.00 2.91 -1.46
C ALA A 204 -16.88 3.90 -1.13
N LEU A 205 -15.89 3.47 -0.35
CA LEU A 205 -14.74 4.32 0.02
C LEU A 205 -13.72 4.43 -1.11
N ARG A 206 -13.61 3.37 -1.93
CA ARG A 206 -12.80 3.39 -3.15
C ARG A 206 -13.31 4.35 -4.22
N THR A 207 -14.59 4.73 -4.18
CA THR A 207 -15.22 5.68 -5.10
C THR A 207 -15.27 7.13 -4.58
N MET A 208 -15.02 7.34 -3.28
CA MET A 208 -15.08 8.66 -2.64
C MET A 208 -13.78 9.45 -2.78
N ASP A 209 -12.67 8.79 -3.08
CA ASP A 209 -11.58 9.42 -3.77
C ASP A 209 -12.03 9.57 -5.24
N GLY A 210 -12.34 10.79 -5.69
CA GLY A 210 -12.46 11.15 -7.13
C GLY A 210 -11.14 10.94 -7.91
N HIS A 211 -10.31 10.05 -7.40
CA HIS A 211 -8.93 9.78 -7.64
C HIS A 211 -8.75 8.28 -7.42
N GLY A 212 -9.24 7.47 -8.37
CA GLY A 212 -8.88 6.04 -8.42
C GLY A 212 -7.36 5.87 -8.32
N GLU A 213 -6.92 4.72 -7.83
CA GLU A 213 -5.50 4.35 -7.68
C GLU A 213 -4.65 4.93 -8.82
N PHE A 214 -3.67 5.78 -8.49
CA PHE A 214 -2.70 6.26 -9.46
C PHE A 214 -1.87 5.07 -9.94
N GLN A 215 -2.30 4.46 -11.04
CA GLN A 215 -1.45 3.58 -11.82
C GLN A 215 -0.48 4.46 -12.59
N GLN A 216 0.77 4.46 -12.17
CA GLN A 216 1.86 5.15 -12.85
C GLN A 216 1.85 4.74 -14.33
N VAL A 217 1.75 5.74 -15.20
CA VAL A 217 1.82 5.54 -16.66
C VAL A 217 3.27 5.15 -16.99
N SER A 218 3.46 4.18 -17.89
CA SER A 218 4.81 3.72 -18.25
C SER A 218 5.64 4.89 -18.80
N CYS A 219 6.97 4.87 -18.59
CA CYS A 219 7.85 5.93 -19.10
C CYS A 219 7.69 6.16 -20.62
N GLU A 220 7.41 5.10 -21.39
CA GLU A 220 7.14 5.18 -22.83
C GLU A 220 5.85 5.94 -23.15
N ALA A 221 4.83 5.86 -22.28
CA ALA A 221 3.57 6.56 -22.46
C ALA A 221 3.65 8.05 -22.08
N LEU A 222 4.54 8.42 -21.14
CA LEU A 222 4.89 9.81 -20.85
C LEU A 222 5.51 10.52 -22.06
N ASP A 223 6.38 9.84 -22.81
CA ASP A 223 7.04 10.41 -24.00
C ASP A 223 6.01 10.95 -25.03
N TYR A 224 4.92 10.23 -25.27
CA TYR A 224 3.88 10.66 -26.22
C TYR A 224 3.12 11.91 -25.74
N LEU A 225 2.88 12.03 -24.43
CA LEU A 225 2.22 13.18 -23.83
C LEU A 225 3.13 14.41 -23.86
N GLU A 226 4.43 14.24 -23.60
CA GLU A 226 5.43 15.29 -23.73
C GLU A 226 5.56 15.76 -25.18
N ILE A 227 5.67 14.83 -26.14
CA ILE A 227 5.70 15.14 -27.58
C ILE A 227 4.46 15.94 -27.99
N ALA A 228 3.28 15.56 -27.48
CA ALA A 228 2.04 16.28 -27.76
C ALA A 228 2.03 17.70 -27.19
N CYS A 229 2.52 17.91 -25.97
CA CYS A 229 2.62 19.24 -25.35
C CYS A 229 3.64 20.12 -26.08
N MET A 230 4.83 19.59 -26.37
CA MET A 230 5.87 20.28 -27.15
C MET A 230 5.38 20.67 -28.54
N GLY A 231 4.62 19.79 -29.19
CA GLY A 231 4.03 20.02 -30.51
C GLY A 231 2.71 20.80 -30.51
N ARG A 232 2.17 21.12 -29.33
CA ARG A 232 0.83 21.71 -29.15
C ARG A 232 -0.25 20.97 -29.94
N TYR A 233 -0.20 19.63 -29.92
CA TYR A 233 -1.14 18.83 -30.68
C TYR A 233 -2.55 18.97 -30.14
N LYS A 234 -3.52 19.17 -31.04
CA LYS A 234 -4.92 18.85 -30.76
C LYS A 234 -5.05 17.34 -30.60
N LEU A 235 -5.48 16.88 -29.44
CA LEU A 235 -5.66 15.48 -29.09
C LEU A 235 -7.13 15.15 -28.94
N HIS A 236 -7.51 13.94 -29.36
CA HIS A 236 -8.68 13.22 -28.85
C HIS A 236 -8.20 12.25 -27.79
N LEU A 237 -8.76 12.33 -26.58
CA LEU A 237 -8.47 11.43 -25.47
C LEU A 237 -9.66 10.53 -25.21
N GLU A 238 -9.39 9.24 -25.06
CA GLU A 238 -10.34 8.25 -24.54
C GLU A 238 -10.04 8.02 -23.06
N LEU A 239 -11.05 8.16 -22.21
CA LEU A 239 -10.88 8.09 -20.76
C LEU A 239 -11.33 6.75 -20.18
N VAL A 240 -10.75 6.39 -19.04
CA VAL A 240 -11.13 5.24 -18.22
C VAL A 240 -12.55 5.45 -17.69
N GLY A 241 -13.55 4.82 -18.30
CA GLY A 241 -14.97 5.10 -18.03
C GLY A 241 -15.82 5.25 -19.28
N GLY A 242 -15.16 5.36 -20.45
CA GLY A 242 -15.83 5.46 -21.75
C GLY A 242 -16.14 6.90 -22.16
N GLU A 243 -15.86 7.89 -21.30
CA GLU A 243 -15.89 9.29 -21.73
C GLU A 243 -14.74 9.59 -22.70
N SER A 244 -14.89 10.68 -23.47
CA SER A 244 -13.82 11.20 -24.29
C SER A 244 -13.78 12.73 -24.21
N THR A 245 -12.61 13.29 -24.43
CA THR A 245 -12.43 14.75 -24.50
C THR A 245 -11.50 15.12 -25.64
N THR A 246 -11.54 16.38 -26.08
CA THR A 246 -10.69 16.87 -27.17
C THR A 246 -10.22 18.28 -26.87
N GLY A 247 -8.92 18.51 -27.00
CA GLY A 247 -8.30 19.80 -26.69
C GLY A 247 -6.88 19.89 -27.20
N LEU A 248 -6.30 21.09 -27.14
CA LEU A 248 -4.90 21.32 -27.42
C LEU A 248 -4.07 20.91 -26.20
N ALA A 249 -3.13 19.98 -26.37
CA ALA A 249 -2.15 19.66 -25.33
C ALA A 249 -1.27 20.88 -25.05
N GLN A 250 -1.33 21.38 -23.81
CA GLN A 250 -0.69 22.63 -23.44
C GLN A 250 0.50 22.46 -22.52
N ASP A 251 0.36 21.63 -21.50
CA ASP A 251 1.38 21.44 -20.47
C ASP A 251 1.13 20.14 -19.70
N ILE A 252 2.10 19.77 -18.87
CA ILE A 252 1.97 18.71 -17.87
C ILE A 252 2.13 19.34 -16.49
N ARG A 253 1.18 19.09 -15.59
CA ARG A 253 1.23 19.59 -14.21
C ARG A 253 1.35 18.44 -13.23
N ASP A 254 2.32 18.57 -12.33
CA ASP A 254 2.50 17.70 -11.18
C ASP A 254 1.93 18.40 -9.94
N HIS A 255 0.93 17.77 -9.32
CA HIS A 255 0.31 18.25 -8.08
C HIS A 255 0.77 17.43 -6.85
N GLY A 256 1.94 16.78 -6.93
CA GLY A 256 2.58 16.01 -5.85
C GLY A 256 2.00 14.62 -5.61
N HIS A 257 0.71 14.42 -5.92
CA HIS A 257 0.01 13.14 -5.77
C HIS A 257 -0.44 12.53 -7.11
N ALA A 258 -0.35 13.29 -8.21
CA ALA A 258 -0.66 12.83 -9.56
C ALA A 258 -0.19 13.84 -10.62
N GLU A 259 0.03 13.33 -11.83
CA GLU A 259 0.35 14.12 -13.02
C GLU A 259 -0.88 14.30 -13.92
N TYR A 260 -0.98 15.49 -14.52
CA TYR A 260 -2.13 15.92 -15.30
C TYR A 260 -1.70 16.48 -16.64
N LEU A 261 -2.39 16.08 -17.71
CA LEU A 261 -2.32 16.73 -18.99
C LEU A 261 -3.24 17.94 -18.99
N VAL A 262 -2.67 19.11 -19.26
CA VAL A 262 -3.42 20.35 -19.43
C VAL A 262 -3.91 20.45 -20.88
N LEU A 263 -5.22 20.44 -21.07
CA LEU A 263 -5.88 20.62 -22.36
C LEU A 263 -6.53 21.98 -22.48
N GLY A 264 -6.18 22.74 -23.51
CA GLY A 264 -6.94 23.90 -23.95
C GLY A 264 -8.17 23.46 -24.75
N THR A 265 -9.35 23.60 -24.16
CA THR A 265 -10.64 23.34 -24.83
C THR A 265 -11.34 24.66 -25.20
N HIS A 266 -12.48 24.58 -25.87
CA HIS A 266 -13.27 25.78 -26.21
C HIS A 266 -13.84 26.51 -24.98
N ASP A 267 -14.10 25.77 -23.89
CA ASP A 267 -14.66 26.30 -22.63
C ASP A 267 -13.57 26.73 -21.63
N GLY A 268 -12.30 26.65 -22.04
CA GLY A 268 -11.14 26.95 -21.21
C GLY A 268 -10.25 25.74 -20.99
N GLU A 269 -9.43 25.85 -19.95
CA GLU A 269 -8.43 24.85 -19.62
C GLU A 269 -9.04 23.71 -18.81
N VAL A 270 -8.73 22.47 -19.19
CA VAL A 270 -9.16 21.25 -18.49
C VAL A 270 -7.91 20.43 -18.16
N GLU A 271 -7.79 20.02 -16.90
CA GLU A 271 -6.74 19.09 -16.47
C GLU A 271 -7.27 17.66 -16.51
N VAL A 272 -6.59 16.79 -17.24
CA VAL A 272 -6.90 15.36 -17.33
C VAL A 272 -5.79 14.57 -16.67
N ARG A 273 -6.09 13.91 -15.56
CA ARG A 273 -5.11 13.09 -14.86
C ARG A 273 -4.63 11.93 -15.74
N PHE A 274 -3.33 11.67 -15.76
CA PHE A 274 -2.71 10.69 -16.68
C PHE A 274 -3.29 9.29 -16.56
N ASP A 275 -3.56 8.86 -15.34
CA ASP A 275 -4.12 7.54 -15.07
C ASP A 275 -5.60 7.38 -15.49
N ARG A 276 -6.25 8.47 -15.92
CA ARG A 276 -7.58 8.45 -16.54
C ARG A 276 -7.51 8.35 -18.05
N ILE A 277 -6.34 8.45 -18.67
CA ILE A 277 -6.18 8.39 -20.13
C ILE A 277 -5.96 6.94 -20.55
N ARG A 278 -6.94 6.38 -21.26
CA ARG A 278 -6.84 5.04 -21.85
C ARG A 278 -6.05 5.07 -23.15
N ALA A 279 -6.35 6.04 -24.01
CA ALA A 279 -5.68 6.23 -25.27
C ALA A 279 -5.68 7.71 -25.67
N LEU A 280 -4.70 8.10 -26.48
CA LEU A 280 -4.70 9.40 -27.14
C LEU A 280 -4.51 9.25 -28.65
N THR A 281 -5.17 10.12 -29.39
CA THR A 281 -5.04 10.23 -30.84
C THR A 281 -4.80 11.69 -31.22
N PRO A 282 -3.67 12.04 -31.82
CA PRO A 282 -3.46 13.39 -32.30
C PRO A 282 -4.30 13.64 -33.55
N LEU A 283 -5.07 14.71 -33.52
CA LEU A 283 -5.87 15.22 -34.64
C LEU A 283 -5.12 16.28 -35.46
N THR A 284 -3.89 16.61 -35.05
CA THR A 284 -3.06 17.61 -35.72
C THR A 284 -2.42 17.00 -36.96
N PRO A 285 -2.56 17.62 -38.15
CA PRO A 285 -1.92 17.12 -39.36
C PRO A 285 -0.39 17.02 -39.21
N GLY A 286 0.19 15.88 -39.59
CA GLY A 286 1.63 15.65 -39.50
C GLY A 286 2.16 15.36 -38.10
N ALA A 287 1.28 14.99 -37.15
CA ALA A 287 1.70 14.55 -35.83
C ALA A 287 2.70 13.39 -35.89
N ARG A 288 3.65 13.38 -34.95
CA ARG A 288 4.75 12.40 -34.88
C ARG A 288 4.33 10.98 -34.50
N PHE A 289 3.08 10.80 -34.08
CA PHE A 289 2.52 9.51 -33.68
C PHE A 289 1.04 9.42 -34.08
N GLY A 290 0.50 8.20 -34.09
CA GLY A 290 -0.91 7.91 -34.43
C GLY A 290 -1.76 7.69 -33.18
N HIS A 291 -2.74 6.80 -33.25
CA HIS A 291 -3.44 6.34 -32.05
C HIS A 291 -2.47 5.56 -31.15
N VAL A 292 -2.41 5.92 -29.86
CA VAL A 292 -1.59 5.26 -28.84
C VAL A 292 -2.47 4.86 -27.68
N ALA A 293 -2.55 3.56 -27.42
CA ALA A 293 -3.15 3.02 -26.20
C ALA A 293 -2.12 3.12 -25.07
N LEU A 294 -2.48 3.81 -23.98
CA LEU A 294 -1.69 3.87 -22.76
C LEU A 294 -2.11 2.78 -21.77
N ARG A 295 -3.29 2.17 -21.98
CA ARG A 295 -3.89 1.08 -21.20
C ARG A 295 -4.77 0.17 -22.04
#